data_AF-M1ZVR9-F1
#
_entry.id   AF-M1ZVR9-F1
#
_cell.length_a   1.000
_cell.length_b   1.000
_cell.length_c   1.000
_cell.angle_alpha   90.00
_cell.angle_beta   90.00
_cell.angle_gamma   90.00
#
_symmetry.space_group_name_H-M   'P 1'
#
loop_
_entity.id
_entity.type
_entity.pdbx_description
1 polymer ?
#
loop_
_entity_poly.entity_id
_entity_poly.type
_entity_poly.pdbx_seq_one_letter_code
_entity_poly.pdbx_strand_id
1 'polypeptide(L)'
;PGQKRNKCTESYVVIKENGVHALVGNISGYKLFDIIVYSPMDQYSTIEFYVENIKEALKKIEDLRPTGNETPSVIDYDVQAYTTSIEYQQFKSLRR
;
A
#
# COMPACT_ATOMS: atom_id res chain seq x y z
N PRO A 1 10.99 -3.72 -1.28
CA PRO A 1 10.95 -3.72 -2.77
C PRO A 1 12.07 -4.60 -3.33
N GLY A 2 11.76 -5.52 -4.25
CA GLY A 2 12.74 -6.48 -4.79
C GLY A 2 12.68 -7.90 -4.22
N GLN A 3 11.62 -8.26 -3.50
CA GLN A 3 11.38 -9.66 -3.13
C GLN A 3 10.85 -10.38 -4.38
N LYS A 4 11.77 -10.92 -5.18
CA LYS A 4 11.44 -11.62 -6.43
C LYS A 4 10.57 -12.84 -6.08
N ARG A 5 9.27 -12.73 -6.34
CA ARG A 5 8.35 -13.86 -6.22
C ARG A 5 8.24 -14.55 -7.58
N ASN A 6 7.96 -15.85 -7.53
CA ASN A 6 7.50 -16.56 -8.71
C ASN A 6 6.12 -16.03 -9.14
N LYS A 7 5.54 -16.62 -10.19
CA LYS A 7 4.19 -16.33 -10.65
C LYS A 7 3.20 -16.17 -9.49
N CYS A 8 2.41 -15.10 -9.51
CA CYS A 8 1.33 -14.85 -8.59
C CYS A 8 0.22 -15.89 -8.80
N THR A 9 0.06 -16.80 -7.84
CA THR A 9 -0.99 -17.81 -7.85
C THR A 9 -2.17 -17.46 -6.96
N GLU A 10 -1.97 -16.54 -6.01
CA GLU A 10 -2.96 -16.09 -5.04
C GLU A 10 -2.75 -14.62 -4.72
N SER A 11 -3.81 -13.89 -4.38
CA SER A 11 -3.71 -12.46 -4.05
C SER A 11 -2.94 -12.23 -2.75
N TYR A 12 -2.07 -11.23 -2.75
CA TYR A 12 -1.27 -10.87 -1.58
C TYR A 12 -0.97 -9.37 -1.53
N VAL A 13 -0.46 -8.93 -0.38
CA VAL A 13 -0.09 -7.54 -0.13
C VAL A 13 1.39 -7.43 0.21
N VAL A 14 2.03 -6.38 -0.29
CA VAL A 14 3.37 -5.95 0.09
C VAL A 14 3.27 -4.58 0.74
N ILE A 15 3.74 -4.48 1.97
CA ILE A 15 3.82 -3.20 2.70
C ILE A 15 5.21 -2.61 2.42
N LYS A 16 5.24 -1.44 1.81
CA LYS A 16 6.47 -0.68 1.54
C LYS A 16 6.43 0.62 2.34
N GLU A 17 7.42 0.81 3.21
CA GLU A 17 7.68 2.13 3.79
C GLU A 17 8.15 3.10 2.70
N ASN A 18 7.48 4.24 2.56
CA ASN A 18 7.72 5.25 1.54
C ASN A 18 8.30 6.55 2.14
N GLY A 19 9.12 6.40 3.18
CA GLY A 19 9.86 7.51 3.78
C GLY A 19 9.13 8.24 4.92
N VAL A 20 9.82 9.24 5.45
CA VAL A 20 9.37 10.09 6.56
C VAL A 20 9.51 11.54 6.14
N HIS A 21 8.44 12.31 6.33
CA HIS A 21 8.33 13.69 5.90
C HIS A 21 8.06 14.61 7.08
N ALA A 22 8.75 15.75 7.11
CA ALA A 22 8.48 16.80 8.10
C ALA A 22 7.24 17.60 7.70
N LEU A 23 6.43 17.92 8.71
CA LEU A 23 5.48 19.02 8.66
C LEU A 23 6.20 20.32 9.01
N VAL A 24 5.52 21.44 8.81
CA VAL A 24 6.06 22.78 9.09
C VAL A 24 6.67 22.82 10.50
N GLY A 25 7.96 23.18 10.58
CA GLY A 25 8.67 23.34 11.85
C GLY A 25 9.46 22.13 12.35
N ASN A 26 9.61 21.04 11.57
CA ASN A 26 10.50 19.88 11.82
C ASN A 26 10.31 19.12 13.16
N ILE A 27 9.33 19.49 13.98
CA ILE A 27 9.00 18.82 15.25
C ILE A 27 7.99 17.69 15.04
N SER A 28 7.14 17.84 14.03
CA SER A 28 6.09 16.91 13.67
C SER A 28 6.28 16.49 12.22
N GLY A 29 5.87 15.27 11.90
CA GLY A 29 5.97 14.71 10.59
C GLY A 29 5.00 13.56 10.41
N TYR A 30 5.14 12.88 9.29
CA TYR A 30 4.40 11.67 9.00
C TYR A 30 5.29 10.66 8.27
N LYS A 31 4.98 9.39 8.46
CA LYS A 31 5.58 8.28 7.75
C LYS A 31 4.59 7.78 6.72
N LEU A 32 5.06 7.57 5.49
CA LEU A 32 4.23 7.05 4.40
C LEU A 32 4.42 5.54 4.26
N PHE A 33 3.33 4.88 3.86
CA PHE A 33 3.28 3.46 3.57
C PHE A 33 2.51 3.25 2.28
N ASP A 34 3.14 2.59 1.32
CA ASP A 34 2.46 2.06 0.15
C ASP A 34 2.01 0.64 0.47
N ILE A 35 0.71 0.41 0.41
CA ILE A 35 0.11 -0.92 0.52
C ILE A 35 -0.11 -1.41 -0.91
N ILE A 36 0.85 -2.19 -1.41
CA ILE A 36 0.86 -2.69 -2.79
C ILE A 36 0.13 -4.03 -2.82
N VAL A 37 -0.93 -4.11 -3.60
CA VAL A 37 -1.75 -5.29 -3.79
C VAL A 37 -1.33 -5.99 -5.07
N TYR A 38 -1.27 -7.31 -5.01
CA TYR A 38 -1.09 -8.18 -6.17
C TYR A 38 -2.28 -9.13 -6.28
N SER A 39 -2.84 -9.27 -7.46
CA SER A 39 -3.89 -10.24 -7.80
C SER A 39 -3.48 -11.04 -9.05
N PRO A 40 -3.75 -12.35 -9.12
CA PRO A 40 -3.49 -13.14 -10.33
C PRO A 40 -4.13 -12.55 -11.60
N MET A 41 -3.53 -12.79 -12.76
CA MET A 41 -3.99 -12.26 -14.06
C MET A 41 -5.40 -12.72 -14.49
N ASP A 42 -5.90 -13.83 -13.95
CA ASP A 42 -7.25 -14.33 -14.19
C ASP A 42 -8.28 -13.75 -13.20
N GLN A 43 -7.84 -12.92 -12.26
CA GLN A 43 -8.61 -12.40 -11.12
C GLN A 43 -8.63 -10.86 -11.09
N TYR A 44 -8.81 -10.23 -12.26
CA TYR A 44 -8.94 -8.77 -12.35
C TYR A 44 -10.17 -8.26 -11.61
N SER A 45 -11.33 -8.88 -11.81
CA SER A 45 -12.61 -8.44 -11.25
C SER A 45 -12.67 -8.49 -9.73
N THR A 46 -11.78 -9.26 -9.08
CA THR A 46 -11.77 -9.43 -7.63
C THR A 46 -10.78 -8.51 -6.91
N ILE A 47 -9.92 -7.80 -7.64
CA ILE A 47 -8.88 -6.94 -7.04
C ILE A 47 -9.49 -5.81 -6.22
N GLU A 48 -10.59 -5.22 -6.70
CA GLU A 48 -11.28 -4.11 -6.04
C GLU A 48 -11.87 -4.55 -4.70
N PHE A 49 -12.54 -5.71 -4.65
CA PHE A 49 -13.06 -6.28 -3.40
C PHE A 49 -11.93 -6.58 -2.40
N TYR A 50 -10.77 -7.04 -2.89
CA TYR A 50 -9.63 -7.30 -2.02
C TYR A 50 -9.04 -6.01 -1.46
N VAL A 51 -8.94 -4.94 -2.27
CA VAL A 51 -8.54 -3.61 -1.83
C VAL A 51 -9.49 -3.06 -0.76
N GLU A 52 -10.80 -3.16 -0.95
CA GLU A 52 -11.78 -2.70 0.05
C GLU A 52 -11.69 -3.48 1.37
N ASN A 53 -11.48 -4.80 1.31
CA ASN A 53 -11.24 -5.61 2.51
C ASN A 53 -9.97 -5.15 3.27
N ILE A 54 -8.92 -4.77 2.55
CA ILE A 54 -7.70 -4.22 3.15
C ILE A 54 -8.00 -2.86 3.78
N LYS A 55 -8.72 -1.96 3.09
CA LYS A 55 -9.10 -0.65 3.66
C LYS A 55 -9.88 -0.81 4.95
N GLU A 56 -10.86 -1.72 5.00
CA GLU A 56 -11.63 -2.03 6.20
C GLU A 56 -10.79 -2.65 7.33
N ALA A 57 -9.78 -3.47 6.99
CA ALA A 57 -8.83 -3.99 7.97
C ALA A 57 -7.93 -2.88 8.54
N LEU A 58 -7.40 -2.00 7.68
CA LEU A 58 -6.53 -0.89 8.05
C LEU A 58 -7.26 0.19 8.85
N LYS A 59 -8.55 0.38 8.62
CA LYS A 59 -9.42 1.30 9.39
C LYS A 59 -9.45 0.98 10.89
N LYS A 60 -9.15 -0.26 11.27
CA LYS A 60 -9.08 -0.70 12.69
C LYS A 60 -7.77 -0.28 13.37
N ILE A 61 -6.81 0.28 12.63
CA ILE A 61 -5.52 0.75 13.14
C ILE A 61 -5.61 2.26 13.34
N GLU A 62 -5.78 2.70 14.58
CA GLU A 62 -6.06 4.11 14.92
C GLU A 62 -4.99 5.10 14.43
N ASP A 63 -3.73 4.67 14.42
CA ASP A 63 -2.59 5.51 14.04
C ASP A 63 -2.37 5.62 12.53
N LEU A 64 -3.11 4.86 11.72
CA LEU A 64 -2.94 4.81 10.28
C LEU A 64 -4.11 5.50 9.57
N ARG A 65 -3.79 6.47 8.71
CA ARG A 65 -4.80 7.28 8.00
C ARG A 65 -4.60 7.18 6.49
N PRO A 66 -5.68 7.07 5.69
CA PRO A 66 -5.55 7.11 4.25
C PRO A 66 -5.07 8.50 3.80
N THR A 67 -4.20 8.56 2.78
CA THR A 67 -3.83 9.84 2.15
C THR A 67 -4.80 10.25 1.05
N GLY A 68 -5.58 9.30 0.54
CA GLY A 68 -6.45 9.46 -0.63
C GLY A 68 -5.75 9.16 -1.95
N ASN A 69 -4.44 8.83 -1.92
CA ASN A 69 -3.70 8.44 -3.10
C ASN A 69 -3.85 6.93 -3.35
N GLU A 70 -4.32 6.59 -4.54
CA GLU A 70 -4.45 5.22 -5.04
C GLU A 70 -3.96 5.18 -6.48
N THR A 71 -3.25 4.11 -6.86
CA THR A 71 -2.78 3.94 -8.24
C THR A 71 -3.76 3.08 -9.04
N PRO A 72 -3.92 3.33 -10.35
CA PRO A 72 -4.69 2.43 -11.20
C PRO A 72 -4.09 1.03 -11.20
N SER A 73 -4.92 0.03 -11.51
CA SER A 73 -4.44 -1.34 -11.71
C SER A 73 -3.58 -1.41 -12.98
N VAL A 74 -2.35 -1.89 -12.84
CA VAL A 74 -1.42 -2.14 -13.95
C VAL A 74 -0.94 -3.59 -13.91
N ILE A 75 -0.34 -4.08 -14.99
CA ILE A 75 0.20 -5.43 -15.05
C ILE A 75 1.68 -5.39 -14.66
N ASP A 76 2.05 -6.24 -13.70
CA ASP A 76 3.44 -6.60 -13.42
C ASP A 76 3.74 -7.93 -14.13
N TYR A 77 4.49 -7.85 -15.22
CA TYR A 77 4.83 -9.00 -16.07
C TYR A 77 5.82 -9.96 -15.40
N ASP A 78 6.64 -9.49 -14.46
CA ASP A 78 7.65 -10.33 -13.82
C ASP A 78 7.00 -11.36 -12.89
N VAL A 79 5.94 -10.96 -12.19
CA VAL A 79 5.15 -11.83 -11.31
C VAL A 79 3.83 -12.30 -11.94
N GLN A 80 3.53 -11.89 -13.18
CA GLN A 80 2.26 -12.18 -13.89
C GLN A 80 1.02 -11.86 -13.04
N ALA A 81 0.92 -10.61 -12.59
CA ALA A 81 -0.16 -10.17 -11.71
C ALA A 81 -0.68 -8.79 -12.13
N TYR A 82 -1.92 -8.50 -11.75
CA TYR A 82 -2.38 -7.13 -11.62
C TYR A 82 -1.86 -6.55 -10.30
N THR A 83 -1.44 -5.30 -10.35
CA THR A 83 -1.00 -4.57 -9.18
C THR A 83 -1.61 -3.18 -9.10
N THR A 84 -1.99 -2.81 -7.88
CA THR A 84 -2.45 -1.48 -7.49
C THR A 84 -1.84 -1.16 -6.13
N SER A 85 -1.82 0.11 -5.75
CA SER A 85 -1.32 0.52 -4.45
C SER A 85 -2.22 1.60 -3.87
N ILE A 86 -2.38 1.55 -2.55
CA ILE A 86 -3.08 2.55 -1.76
C ILE A 86 -2.12 3.09 -0.72
N GLU A 87 -2.06 4.41 -0.58
CA GLU A 87 -1.10 5.07 0.30
C GLU A 87 -1.76 5.46 1.64
N TYR A 88 -1.03 5.18 2.71
CA TYR A 88 -1.40 5.53 4.08
C TYR A 88 -0.29 6.31 4.75
N GLN A 89 -0.68 7.10 5.76
CA GLN A 89 0.23 7.87 6.57
C GLN A 89 0.01 7.63 8.06
N GLN A 90 1.09 7.68 8.82
CA GLN A 90 1.08 7.71 10.27
C GLN A 90 1.76 8.99 10.76
N PHE A 91 1.06 9.81 11.55
CA PHE A 91 1.67 10.99 12.16
C PHE A 91 2.66 10.59 13.25
N LYS A 92 3.80 11.28 13.30
CA LYS A 92 4.87 11.01 14.27
C LYS A 92 5.56 12.30 14.67
N SER A 93 5.99 12.40 15.92
CA SER A 93 6.93 13.43 16.32
C SER A 93 8.33 13.12 15.77
N LEU A 94 8.89 14.08 15.04
CA LEU A 94 10.28 14.10 14.59
C LEU A 94 11.03 14.88 15.66
N ARG A 95 11.61 14.18 16.64
CA ARG A 95 12.24 14.85 17.79
C ARG A 95 13.37 15.79 17.36
N ARG A 96 13.58 16.79 18.22
CA ARG A 96 14.71 17.73 18.28
C ARG A 96 16.02 17.02 18.63
#